data_AF-A0A1C3UWJ5-F1
#
_entry.id   AF-A0A1C3UWJ5-F1
#
_cell.length_a   1.000
_cell.length_b   1.000
_cell.length_c   1.000
_cell.angle_alpha   90.00
_cell.angle_beta   90.00
_cell.angle_gamma   90.00
#
_symmetry.space_group_name_H-M   'P 1'
#
loop_
_entity.id
_entity.type
_entity.pdbx_description
1 polymer ?
#
loop_
_entity_poly.entity_id
_entity_poly.type
_entity_poly.pdbx_seq_one_letter_code
_entity_poly.pdbx_strand_id
1 'polypeptide(L)'
;MCEIVFIDSAGRETRVKAQEGETLMAVAVRCGIDGIVAQCGGALACGTCHCYIEQPHLDLLPPPSEEEATMIEFVMEPTPNSRLSCQILASGVTNGMRVVVPDSQH
;
A
#
# COMPACT_ATOMS: atom_id res chain seq x y z
N MET A 1 -3.35 -10.42 -14.35
CA MET A 1 -3.97 -9.15 -13.93
C MET A 1 -4.77 -9.41 -12.66
N CYS A 2 -4.45 -8.70 -11.59
CA CYS A 2 -5.23 -8.72 -10.35
C CYS A 2 -5.99 -7.40 -10.18
N GLU A 3 -7.08 -7.45 -9.42
CA GLU A 3 -7.83 -6.28 -8.99
C GLU A 3 -7.35 -5.84 -7.61
N ILE A 4 -7.16 -4.54 -7.42
CA ILE A 4 -6.83 -3.93 -6.13
C ILE A 4 -7.90 -2.90 -5.82
N VAL A 5 -8.34 -2.84 -4.56
CA VAL A 5 -9.36 -1.89 -4.08
C VAL A 5 -8.67 -0.91 -3.14
N PHE A 6 -8.47 0.32 -3.60
CA PHE A 6 -7.99 1.40 -2.75
C PHE A 6 -9.16 2.06 -2.05
N ILE A 7 -9.03 2.31 -0.75
CA ILE A 7 -10.07 2.90 0.09
C ILE A 7 -9.46 4.16 0.70
N ASP A 8 -10.02 5.33 0.39
CA ASP A 8 -9.55 6.58 0.99
C ASP A 8 -10.06 6.75 2.43
N SER A 9 -9.61 7.81 3.10
CA SER A 9 -10.01 8.16 4.46
C SER A 9 -11.51 8.41 4.64
N ALA A 10 -12.21 8.78 3.58
CA ALA A 10 -13.65 8.95 3.57
C ALA A 10 -14.41 7.62 3.31
N GLY A 11 -13.69 6.51 3.16
CA GLY A 11 -14.23 5.19 2.87
C GLY A 11 -14.64 4.99 1.40
N ARG A 12 -14.24 5.89 0.49
CA ARG A 12 -14.55 5.75 -0.94
C ARG A 12 -13.63 4.72 -1.57
N GLU A 13 -14.21 3.76 -2.27
CA GLU A 13 -13.48 2.69 -2.91
C GLU A 13 -13.18 3.01 -4.38
N THR A 14 -11.93 2.81 -4.79
CA THR A 14 -11.48 2.87 -6.17
C THR A 14 -10.87 1.53 -6.57
N ARG A 15 -11.47 0.87 -7.56
CA ARG A 15 -11.00 -0.43 -8.06
C ARG A 15 -10.11 -0.23 -9.27
N VAL A 16 -8.93 -0.83 -9.24
CA VAL A 16 -7.93 -0.70 -10.29
C VAL A 16 -7.38 -2.05 -10.72
N LYS A 17 -6.86 -2.12 -11.95
CA LYS A 17 -6.17 -3.31 -12.44
C LYS A 17 -4.65 -3.13 -12.28
N ALA A 18 -4.04 -4.15 -11.68
CA ALA A 18 -2.61 -4.29 -11.54
C ALA A 18 -2.09 -5.46 -12.38
N GLN A 19 -0.96 -5.24 -13.03
CA GLN A 19 -0.19 -6.28 -13.68
C GLN A 19 0.65 -6.99 -12.62
N GLU A 20 0.88 -8.28 -12.83
CA GLU A 20 1.70 -9.07 -11.92
C GLU A 20 3.13 -8.53 -11.89
N GLY A 21 3.68 -8.35 -10.68
CA GLY A 21 4.98 -7.74 -10.45
C GLY A 21 4.99 -6.21 -10.35
N GLU A 22 3.87 -5.49 -10.61
CA GLU A 22 3.79 -4.06 -10.27
C GLU A 22 3.76 -3.88 -8.74
N THR A 23 4.38 -2.83 -8.21
CA THR A 23 4.17 -2.46 -6.81
C THR A 23 2.81 -1.79 -6.65
N LEU A 24 2.14 -1.99 -5.50
CA LEU A 24 0.85 -1.36 -5.26
C LEU A 24 0.95 0.17 -5.25
N MET A 25 2.08 0.72 -4.82
CA MET A 25 2.39 2.14 -4.94
C MET A 25 2.39 2.60 -6.41
N ALA A 26 3.09 1.89 -7.31
CA ALA A 26 3.15 2.29 -8.71
C ALA A 26 1.77 2.24 -9.37
N VAL A 27 0.95 1.23 -9.01
CA VAL A 27 -0.45 1.13 -9.45
C VAL A 27 -1.27 2.32 -8.93
N ALA A 28 -1.14 2.67 -7.65
CA ALA A 28 -1.84 3.79 -7.03
C ALA A 28 -1.53 5.12 -7.75
N VAL A 29 -0.23 5.41 -7.96
CA VAL A 29 0.22 6.62 -8.66
C VAL A 29 -0.28 6.64 -10.10
N ARG A 30 -0.14 5.53 -10.84
CA ARG A 30 -0.58 5.41 -12.24
C ARG A 30 -2.10 5.61 -12.39
N CYS A 31 -2.87 5.19 -11.39
CA CYS A 31 -4.33 5.29 -11.38
C CYS A 31 -4.86 6.56 -10.71
N GLY A 32 -3.99 7.45 -10.24
CA GLY A 32 -4.40 8.72 -9.60
C GLY A 32 -5.11 8.51 -8.26
N ILE A 33 -4.68 7.54 -7.46
CA ILE A 33 -5.18 7.34 -6.11
C ILE A 33 -4.61 8.44 -5.21
N ASP A 34 -5.49 9.29 -4.70
CA ASP A 34 -5.12 10.33 -3.73
C ASP A 34 -4.59 9.72 -2.43
N GLY A 35 -3.66 10.41 -1.78
CA GLY A 35 -3.09 9.99 -0.48
C GLY A 35 -1.89 9.03 -0.58
N ILE A 36 -1.54 8.52 -1.76
CA ILE A 36 -0.24 7.86 -1.99
C ILE A 36 0.69 8.82 -2.75
N VAL A 37 1.65 9.42 -2.03
CA VAL A 37 2.52 10.47 -2.59
C VAL A 37 3.75 9.90 -3.28
N ALA A 38 4.32 8.81 -2.75
CA ALA A 38 5.46 8.10 -3.33
C ALA A 38 6.73 8.95 -3.55
N GLN A 39 7.08 9.80 -2.58
CA GLN A 39 8.17 10.79 -2.70
C GLN A 39 9.52 10.20 -3.14
N CYS A 40 9.91 9.02 -2.67
CA CYS A 40 11.17 8.37 -3.05
C CYS A 40 11.07 7.47 -4.29
N GLY A 41 9.91 7.41 -4.96
CA GLY A 41 9.69 6.52 -6.11
C GLY A 41 9.76 5.03 -5.79
N GLY A 42 9.65 4.63 -4.53
CA GLY A 42 9.68 3.22 -4.09
C GLY A 42 11.05 2.70 -3.65
N ALA A 43 12.02 3.58 -3.42
CA ALA A 43 13.37 3.23 -2.95
C ALA A 43 13.46 2.87 -1.46
N LEU A 44 12.35 2.63 -0.77
CA LEU A 44 12.29 2.39 0.68
C LEU A 44 13.00 3.48 1.52
N ALA A 45 12.96 4.73 1.05
CA ALA A 45 13.66 5.85 1.65
C ALA A 45 12.71 6.94 2.21
N CYS A 46 11.41 6.67 2.22
CA CYS A 46 10.39 7.54 2.83
C CYS A 46 9.19 6.71 3.32
N GLY A 47 8.33 7.32 4.14
CA GLY A 47 7.06 6.72 4.58
C GLY A 47 5.84 7.04 3.71
N THR A 48 5.97 7.90 2.70
CA THR A 48 4.82 8.55 2.01
C THR A 48 3.98 7.67 1.06
N CYS A 49 4.16 6.36 1.15
CA CYS A 49 3.35 5.34 0.47
C CYS A 49 2.71 4.39 1.49
N HIS A 50 2.63 4.83 2.75
CA HIS A 50 2.02 4.11 3.85
C HIS A 50 0.55 3.83 3.56
N CYS A 51 0.12 2.63 3.92
CA CYS A 51 -1.23 2.14 3.76
C CYS A 51 -1.51 1.07 4.81
N TYR A 52 -2.78 0.72 4.97
CA TYR A 52 -3.22 -0.40 5.80
C TYR A 52 -3.76 -1.51 4.92
N ILE A 53 -3.33 -2.75 5.19
CA ILE A 53 -3.82 -3.93 4.48
C ILE A 53 -4.87 -4.62 5.34
N GLU A 54 -6.06 -4.82 4.79
CA GLU A 54 -7.11 -5.54 5.50
C GLU A 54 -6.92 -7.06 5.44
N GLN A 55 -7.51 -7.77 6.40
CA GLN A 55 -7.60 -9.23 6.36
C GLN A 55 -8.58 -9.68 5.25
N PRO A 56 -8.37 -10.86 4.65
CA PRO A 56 -7.36 -11.86 4.99
C PRO A 56 -6.00 -11.63 4.31
N HIS A 57 -5.86 -10.60 3.47
CA HIS A 57 -4.69 -10.43 2.63
C HIS A 57 -3.41 -10.12 3.42
N LEU A 58 -3.53 -9.48 4.58
CA LEU A 58 -2.39 -9.23 5.46
C LEU A 58 -1.69 -10.54 5.86
N ASP A 59 -2.44 -11.58 6.24
CA ASP A 59 -1.88 -12.87 6.65
C ASP A 59 -1.24 -13.65 5.49
N LEU A 60 -1.58 -13.30 4.24
CA LEU A 60 -1.03 -13.92 3.05
C LEU A 60 0.25 -13.24 2.55
N LEU A 61 0.54 -12.03 3.06
CA LEU A 61 1.76 -11.32 2.72
C LEU A 61 2.93 -11.83 3.57
N PRO A 62 4.16 -11.81 3.02
CA PRO A 62 5.32 -11.90 3.88
C PRO A 62 5.30 -10.73 4.89
N PRO A 63 5.85 -10.95 6.10
CA PRO A 63 6.02 -9.86 7.05
C PRO A 63 6.88 -8.73 6.43
N PRO A 64 6.74 -7.49 6.92
CA PRO A 64 7.61 -6.40 6.48
C PRO A 64 9.08 -6.76 6.73
N SER A 65 9.98 -6.29 5.88
CA SER A 65 11.42 -6.39 6.16
C SER A 65 11.79 -5.55 7.39
N GLU A 66 12.99 -5.74 7.93
CA GLU A 66 13.47 -4.92 9.06
C GLU A 66 13.53 -3.44 8.68
N GLU A 67 13.97 -3.13 7.46
CA GLU A 67 14.02 -1.76 6.95
C GLU A 67 12.62 -1.18 6.74
N GLU A 68 11.68 -1.97 6.21
CA GLU A 68 10.28 -1.55 6.07
C GLU A 68 9.65 -1.28 7.45
N ALA A 69 9.83 -2.20 8.40
CA ALA A 69 9.35 -2.05 9.76
C ALA A 69 9.91 -0.79 10.44
N THR A 70 11.22 -0.54 10.28
CA THR A 70 11.88 0.67 10.78
C THR A 70 11.25 1.93 10.17
N MET A 71 10.97 1.93 8.86
CA MET A 71 10.33 3.07 8.21
C MET A 71 8.89 3.29 8.68
N ILE A 72 8.14 2.21 8.93
CA ILE A 72 6.77 2.26 9.46
C ILE A 72 6.72 2.95 10.83
N GLU A 73 7.76 2.85 11.66
CA GLU A 73 7.81 3.56 12.95
C GLU A 73 7.76 5.09 12.82
N PHE A 74 8.12 5.63 11.65
CA PHE A 74 8.15 7.07 11.37
C PHE A 74 6.96 7.58 10.57
N VAL A 75 6.00 6.72 10.20
CA VAL A 75 4.77 7.14 9.51
C VAL A 75 3.77 7.73 10.51
N MET A 76 2.72 8.36 10.00
CA MET A 76 1.63 8.82 10.85
C MET A 76 0.68 7.67 11.17
N GLU A 77 0.26 7.61 12.44
CA GLU A 77 -0.70 6.62 12.94
C GLU A 77 -0.39 5.17 12.51
N PRO A 78 0.82 4.66 12.83
CA PRO A 78 1.16 3.27 12.52
C PRO A 78 0.27 2.31 13.32
N THR A 79 -0.11 1.24 12.65
CA THR A 79 -0.94 0.14 13.18
C THR A 79 -0.29 -1.20 12.84
N PRO A 80 -0.69 -2.30 13.48
CA PRO A 80 -0.15 -3.63 13.18
C PRO A 80 -0.34 -4.10 11.73
N ASN A 81 -1.32 -3.55 11.01
CA ASN A 81 -1.57 -3.84 9.60
C ASN A 81 -1.01 -2.78 8.64
N SER A 82 -0.17 -1.86 9.14
CA SER A 82 0.54 -0.88 8.33
C SER A 82 1.58 -1.55 7.44
N ARG A 83 1.65 -1.10 6.20
CA ARG A 83 2.65 -1.51 5.20
C ARG A 83 3.04 -0.33 4.34
N LEU A 84 4.19 -0.43 3.69
CA LEU A 84 4.57 0.47 2.61
C LEU A 84 4.15 -0.16 1.28
N SER A 85 3.19 0.48 0.59
CA SER A 85 2.64 -0.06 -0.67
C SER A 85 3.69 -0.23 -1.78
N CYS A 86 4.86 0.41 -1.67
CA CYS A 86 5.97 0.21 -2.59
C CYS A 86 6.71 -1.13 -2.38
N GLN A 87 6.54 -1.78 -1.23
CA GLN A 87 7.14 -3.08 -0.89
C GLN A 87 6.18 -4.25 -1.14
N ILE A 88 4.96 -3.99 -1.59
CA ILE A 88 3.97 -5.03 -1.91
C ILE A 88 3.85 -5.17 -3.42
N LEU A 89 4.09 -6.39 -3.92
CA LEU A 89 3.95 -6.74 -5.33
C LEU A 89 2.57 -7.30 -5.63
N ALA A 90 1.96 -6.78 -6.68
CA ALA A 90 0.76 -7.32 -7.29
C ALA A 90 1.02 -8.75 -7.77
N SER A 91 0.23 -9.68 -7.29
CA SER A 91 0.27 -11.11 -7.61
C SER A 91 -1.11 -11.73 -7.46
N GLY A 92 -1.25 -13.03 -7.75
CA GLY A 92 -2.47 -13.78 -7.49
C GLY A 92 -2.94 -13.70 -6.03
N VAL A 93 -1.99 -13.65 -5.08
CA VAL A 93 -2.27 -13.51 -3.64
C VAL A 93 -2.96 -12.18 -3.32
N THR A 94 -2.57 -11.11 -4.01
CA THR A 94 -3.12 -9.77 -3.78
C THR A 94 -4.43 -9.51 -4.53
N ASN A 95 -4.98 -10.49 -5.25
CA ASN A 95 -6.20 -10.27 -6.01
C ASN A 95 -7.40 -10.01 -5.09
N GLY A 96 -8.08 -8.89 -5.33
CA GLY A 96 -9.14 -8.37 -4.47
C GLY A 96 -8.65 -7.70 -3.18
N MET A 97 -7.34 -7.46 -3.04
CA MET A 97 -6.77 -6.85 -1.84
C MET A 97 -7.34 -5.45 -1.61
N ARG A 98 -7.73 -5.20 -0.36
CA ARG A 98 -8.24 -3.93 0.13
C ARG A 98 -7.10 -3.17 0.80
N VAL A 99 -6.77 -2.02 0.22
CA VAL A 99 -5.67 -1.14 0.63
C VAL A 99 -6.27 0.16 1.11
N VAL A 100 -6.26 0.39 2.42
CA VAL A 100 -6.77 1.63 3.01
C VAL A 100 -5.64 2.66 3.03
N VAL A 101 -5.93 3.86 2.55
CA VAL A 101 -5.00 4.97 2.48
C VAL A 101 -5.27 5.92 3.66
N PRO A 102 -4.28 6.25 4.49
CA PRO A 102 -4.47 7.18 5.60
C PRO A 102 -4.83 8.60 5.13
N ASP A 103 -5.44 9.39 6.01
CA ASP A 103 -5.86 10.78 5.74
C ASP A 103 -4.71 11.68 5.27
N SER A 104 -3.50 11.45 5.79
CA SER A 104 -2.31 12.18 5.37
C SER A 104 -1.05 11.31 5.46
N GLN A 105 -0.02 11.70 4.72
CA GLN A 105 1.30 11.08 4.67
C GLN A 105 2.39 11.94 5.35
N HIS A 106 2.05 13.17 5.77
CA HIS A 106 2.91 14.15 6.44
C HIS A 106 2.09 15.17 7.25
#